data_AF-A0A830FXG7-F1
#
_entry.id   AF-A0A830FXG7-F1
#
_cell.length_a   1.000
_cell.length_b   1.000
_cell.length_c   1.000
_cell.angle_alpha   90.00
_cell.angle_beta   90.00
_cell.angle_gamma   90.00
#
_symmetry.space_group_name_H-M   'P 1'
#
loop_
_entity.id
_entity.type
_entity.pdbx_description
1 polymer ?
#
loop_
_entity_poly.entity_id
_entity_poly.type
_entity_poly.pdbx_seq_one_letter_code
_entity_poly.pdbx_strand_id
1 'polypeptide(L)' 'MCDVDAGAVSPRAWRLLRVAAGYDQRAVERELDGIRQAHISMLESGSRSLSHERRRALLALYATELEAAQVEAIVTHF' A
#
# COMPACT_ATOMS: atom_id res chain seq x y z
N MET A 1 7.17 12.26 8.57
CA MET A 1 6.24 11.16 8.24
C MET A 1 5.15 11.74 7.36
N CYS A 2 4.93 11.18 6.17
CA CYS A 2 3.84 11.61 5.27
C CYS A 2 2.49 11.51 6.00
N ASP A 3 1.74 12.62 6.05
CA ASP A 3 0.38 12.70 6.57
C ASP A 3 -0.65 12.19 5.54
N VAL A 4 -0.32 11.08 4.88
CA VAL A 4 -1.19 10.51 3.86
C VAL A 4 -2.29 9.69 4.52
N ASP A 5 -3.54 10.06 4.24
CA ASP A 5 -4.70 9.27 4.64
C ASP A 5 -4.77 7.97 3.84
N ALA A 6 -4.42 6.85 4.49
CA ALA A 6 -4.57 5.50 3.94
C ALA A 6 -6.03 5.15 3.59
N GLY A 7 -6.99 5.91 4.12
CA GLY A 7 -8.41 5.97 3.79
C GLY A 7 -8.68 6.28 2.31
N ALA A 8 -7.95 7.25 1.77
CA ALA A 8 -8.18 7.87 0.46
C ALA A 8 -7.36 7.26 -0.68
N VAL A 9 -6.41 6.37 -0.37
CA VAL A 9 -5.54 5.74 -1.38
C VAL A 9 -6.35 4.82 -2.30
N SER A 10 -6.31 5.10 -3.59
CA SER A 10 -7.01 4.34 -4.62
C SER A 10 -6.42 2.92 -4.80
N PRO A 11 -7.19 1.95 -5.33
CA PRO A 11 -6.66 0.63 -5.66
C PRO A 11 -5.42 0.67 -6.58
N ARG A 12 -5.40 1.62 -7.52
CA ARG A 12 -4.28 1.81 -8.44
C ARG A 12 -3.06 2.36 -7.70
N ALA A 13 -3.23 3.38 -6.85
CA ALA A 13 -2.16 3.92 -6.04
C ALA A 13 -1.55 2.85 -5.12
N TRP A 14 -2.36 1.96 -4.52
CA TRP A 14 -1.84 0.83 -3.73
C TRP A 14 -0.88 -0.06 -4.52
N ARG A 15 -1.25 -0.41 -5.76
CA ARG A 15 -0.38 -1.21 -6.64
C ARG A 15 0.91 -0.48 -6.96
N LEU A 16 0.81 0.82 -7.28
CA LEU A 16 1.97 1.63 -7.64
C LEU A 16 2.93 1.80 -6.47
N LEU A 17 2.41 2.09 -5.27
CA LEU A 17 3.21 2.16 -4.04
C LEU A 17 3.96 0.86 -3.80
N ARG A 18 3.27 -0.30 -3.88
CA ARG A 18 3.92 -1.60 -3.67
C ARG A 18 5.04 -1.87 -4.68
N VAL A 19 4.77 -1.62 -5.97
CA VAL A 19 5.75 -1.87 -7.04
C VAL A 19 6.93 -0.91 -6.93
N ALA A 20 6.68 0.37 -6.66
CA ALA A 20 7.73 1.37 -6.47
C ALA A 20 8.62 1.04 -5.26
N ALA A 21 8.03 0.54 -4.18
CA ALA A 21 8.74 0.05 -3.00
C ALA A 21 9.45 -1.30 -3.23
N GLY A 22 9.42 -1.87 -4.45
CA GLY A 22 10.17 -3.08 -4.80
C GLY A 22 9.53 -4.40 -4.30
N TYR A 23 8.31 -4.36 -3.75
CA TYR A 23 7.66 -5.56 -3.24
C TYR A 23 6.82 -6.26 -4.30
N ASP A 24 6.93 -7.59 -4.38
CA ASP A 24 5.85 -8.42 -4.93
C ASP A 24 4.77 -8.69 -3.85
N GLN A 25 3.59 -9.17 -4.24
CA GLN A 25 2.49 -9.37 -3.29
C GLN A 25 2.77 -10.49 -2.24
N ARG A 26 3.63 -11.47 -2.55
CA ARG A 26 4.03 -12.52 -1.59
C ARG A 26 5.12 -12.03 -0.64
N ALA A 27 5.98 -11.12 -1.07
CA ALA A 27 6.97 -10.48 -0.22
C ALA A 27 6.26 -9.72 0.92
N VAL A 28 5.18 -9.00 0.62
CA VAL A 28 4.39 -8.28 1.64
C VAL A 28 3.84 -9.20 2.74
N GLU A 29 3.43 -10.41 2.38
CA GLU A 29 2.93 -11.40 3.36
C GLU A 29 4.02 -11.87 4.34
N ARG A 30 5.30 -11.76 3.98
CA ARG A 30 6.43 -12.08 4.87
C ARG A 30 6.76 -10.94 5.83
N GLU A 31 6.47 -9.71 5.43
CA GLU A 31 6.76 -8.51 6.23
C GLU A 31 5.62 -8.12 7.17
N LEU A 32 4.37 -8.45 6.83
CA LEU A 32 3.19 -8.05 7.60
C LEU A 32 2.31 -9.25 7.97
N ASP A 33 2.36 -9.61 9.25
CA ASP A 33 1.50 -10.62 9.83
C ASP A 33 0.01 -10.31 9.62
N GLY A 34 -0.77 -11.34 9.27
CA GLY A 34 -2.21 -11.21 9.04
C GLY A 34 -2.60 -10.57 7.70
N ILE A 35 -1.62 -10.24 6.85
CA ILE A 35 -1.84 -9.84 5.46
C ILE A 35 -1.36 -10.97 4.54
N ARG A 36 -2.27 -11.50 3.72
CA ARG A 36 -1.97 -12.53 2.74
C ARG A 36 -1.91 -11.92 1.35
N GLN A 37 -1.23 -12.57 0.41
CA GLN A 37 -1.21 -12.15 -1.00
C GLN A 37 -2.62 -11.87 -1.55
N ALA A 38 -3.62 -12.69 -1.21
CA ALA A 38 -5.01 -12.50 -1.64
C ALA A 38 -5.62 -11.18 -1.14
N HIS A 39 -5.27 -10.73 0.07
CA HIS A 39 -5.71 -9.44 0.59
C HIS A 39 -5.17 -8.27 -0.24
N ILE A 40 -3.90 -8.35 -0.66
CA ILE A 40 -3.27 -7.34 -1.52
C ILE A 40 -3.92 -7.33 -2.90
N SER A 41 -4.13 -8.49 -3.50
CA SER A 41 -4.81 -8.60 -4.79
C SER A 41 -6.22 -7.99 -4.76
N MET A 42 -6.99 -8.22 -3.70
CA MET A 42 -8.32 -7.64 -3.55
C MET A 42 -8.29 -6.13 -3.34
N LEU A 43 -7.32 -5.63 -2.57
CA LEU A 43 -7.12 -4.19 -2.36
C LEU A 43 -6.77 -3.48 -3.68
N GLU A 44 -5.81 -4.02 -4.44
CA GLU A 44 -5.32 -3.43 -5.69
C GLU A 44 -6.30 -3.52 -6.85
N SER A 45 -7.23 -4.47 -6.81
CA SER A 45 -8.33 -4.57 -7.77
C SER A 45 -9.54 -3.73 -7.36
N GLY A 46 -9.58 -3.22 -6.13
CA GLY A 46 -10.75 -2.52 -5.57
C GLY A 46 -11.94 -3.44 -5.27
N SER A 47 -11.77 -4.76 -5.37
CA SER A 47 -12.84 -5.74 -5.11
C SER A 47 -13.18 -5.85 -3.63
N ARG A 48 -12.22 -5.59 -2.73
CA ARG A 48 -12.46 -5.48 -1.29
C ARG A 48 -11.40 -4.61 -0.62
N SER A 49 -11.84 -3.72 0.26
CA SER A 49 -10.93 -2.91 1.08
C SER A 49 -10.46 -3.66 2.33
N LEU A 50 -9.30 -3.25 2.86
CA LEU A 50 -8.80 -3.70 4.15
C LEU A 50 -9.23 -2.75 5.26
N SER A 51 -9.12 -3.22 6.52
CA SER A 51 -9.29 -2.34 7.67
C SER A 51 -8.33 -1.15 7.58
N HIS A 52 -8.72 -0.03 8.18
CA HIS A 52 -7.90 1.18 8.19
C HIS A 52 -6.51 0.93 8.81
N GLU A 53 -6.44 0.11 9.86
CA GLU A 53 -5.19 -0.31 10.50
C GLU A 53 -4.26 -1.05 9.53
N ARG A 54 -4.78 -2.03 8.79
CA ARG A 54 -3.99 -2.79 7.81
C ARG A 54 -3.52 -1.92 6.65
N ARG A 55 -4.34 -0.96 6.21
CA ARG A 55 -3.94 0.02 5.19
C ARG A 55 -2.82 0.92 5.69
N ARG A 56 -2.88 1.41 6.93
CA ARG A 56 -1.77 2.17 7.53
C ARG A 56 -0.49 1.35 7.65
N ALA A 57 -0.58 0.08 8.05
CA ALA A 57 0.58 -0.81 8.12
C ALA A 57 1.23 -1.01 6.74
N LEU A 58 0.43 -1.23 5.68
CA LEU A 58 0.93 -1.32 4.32
C LEU A 58 1.60 -0.05 3.83
N LEU A 59 0.96 1.10 4.07
CA LEU A 59 1.53 2.39 3.67
C LEU A 59 2.85 2.65 4.39
N ALA A 60 2.93 2.33 5.69
CA ALA A 60 4.15 2.46 6.47
C ALA A 60 5.27 1.54 5.94
N LEU A 61 4.94 0.29 5.59
CA LEU A 61 5.90 -0.64 4.95
C LEU A 61 6.41 -0.07 3.63
N TYR A 62 5.52 0.38 2.73
CA TYR A 62 5.97 0.89 1.43
C TYR A 62 6.75 2.20 1.56
N ALA A 63 6.41 3.04 2.53
CA ALA A 63 7.10 4.29 2.79
C ALA A 63 8.50 4.11 3.39
N THR A 64 8.93 2.91 3.82
CA THR A 64 10.33 2.70 4.24
C THR A 64 11.29 2.68 3.05
N GLU A 65 10.79 2.24 1.89
CA GLU A 65 11.58 2.11 0.65
C GLU A 65 11.38 3.29 -0.32
N LEU A 66 10.55 4.27 0.05
CA LEU A 66 10.14 5.37 -0.81
C LEU A 66 10.40 6.73 -0.17
N GLU A 67 10.79 7.68 -0.99
CA GLU A 67 10.85 9.08 -0.58
C GLU A 67 9.44 9.63 -0.34
N ALA A 68 9.31 10.53 0.64
CA ALA A 68 8.02 11.15 0.98
C ALA A 68 7.31 11.77 -0.23
N ALA A 69 8.07 12.44 -1.10
CA ALA A 69 7.56 13.03 -2.34
C ALA A 69 7.03 11.99 -3.35
N GLN A 70 7.62 10.78 -3.39
CA GLN A 70 7.12 9.71 -4.26
C GLN A 70 5.80 9.16 -3.75
N VAL A 71 5.69 8.94 -2.44
CA VAL A 71 4.44 8.49 -1.80
C VAL A 71 3.33 9.51 -2.06
N GLU A 72 3.60 10.80 -1.80
CA GLU A 72 2.64 11.89 -2.03
C GLU A 72 2.22 11.98 -3.50
N ALA A 73 3.17 11.92 -4.44
CA ALA A 73 2.88 11.99 -5.87
C ALA A 73 2.02 10.79 -6.32
N ILE A 74 2.32 9.58 -5.86
CA ILE A 74 1.54 8.39 -6.24
C ILE A 74 0.11 8.49 -5.72
N VAL A 75 -0.06 8.91 -4.46
CA VAL A 75 -1.39 8.98 -3.83
C VAL A 75 -2.23 10.12 -4.39
N THR A 76 -1.62 11.24 -4.75
CA THR A 76 -2.33 12.41 -5.27
C THR A 76 -2.78 12.22 -6.72
N HIS A 77 -2.00 11.51 -7.54
CA HIS A 77 -2.22 11.47 -8.99
C HIS A 77 -2.87 10.19 -9.52
N PHE A 78 -3.08 9.15 -8.70
CA PHE A 78 -3.58 7.85 -9.15
C PHE A 78 -4.71 7.28 -8.31
#